data_AF-R7NH17-F1
#
_entry.id   AF-R7NH17-F1
#
_cell.length_a   1.000
_cell.length_b   1.000
_cell.length_c   1.000
_cell.angle_alpha   90.00
_cell.angle_beta   90.00
_cell.angle_gamma   90.00
#
_symmetry.space_group_name_H-M   'P 1'
#
loop_
_entity.id
_entity.type
_entity.pdbx_description
1 polymer ?
#
loop_
_entity_poly.entity_id
_entity_poly.type
_entity_poly.pdbx_seq_one_letter_code
_entity_poly.pdbx_strand_id
1 'polypeptide(L)' 'MELHEWVHKYVNDEETQEKLNKWDMLIAKNHFTELGIEQGKQERNIEIAKNMLMKNMDINIISEITGLSVEEIEKIRES' A
#
# COMPACT_ATOMS: atom_id res chain seq x y z
N MET A 1 14.18 -17.80 12.06
CA MET A 1 13.22 -18.82 11.62
C MET A 1 11.94 -18.50 12.34
N GLU A 2 10.97 -17.99 11.60
CA GLU A 2 9.65 -17.67 12.15
C GLU A 2 8.96 -18.96 12.60
N LEU A 3 8.06 -18.89 13.59
CA LEU A 3 7.33 -20.05 14.11
C LEU A 3 6.64 -20.81 12.96
N HIS A 4 6.06 -20.08 12.02
CA HIS A 4 5.43 -20.59 10.82
C HIS A 4 6.39 -21.42 9.92
N GLU A 5 7.60 -20.93 9.67
CA GLU A 5 8.62 -21.64 8.88
C GLU A 5 9.10 -22.92 9.58
N TRP A 6 9.18 -22.88 10.91
CA TRP A 6 9.56 -24.04 11.71
C TRP A 6 8.48 -25.13 11.65
N VAL A 7 7.21 -24.77 11.80
CA VAL A 7 6.10 -25.76 11.74
C VAL A 7 6.04 -26.39 10.36
N HIS A 8 6.17 -25.63 9.28
CA HIS A 8 6.24 -26.18 7.91
C HIS A 8 7.35 -27.21 7.73
N LYS A 9 8.52 -26.95 8.31
CA LYS A 9 9.70 -27.80 8.13
C LYS A 9 9.69 -29.08 8.96
N TYR A 10 9.04 -29.06 10.13
CA TYR A 10 9.17 -30.12 11.14
C TYR A 10 7.86 -30.80 11.53
N VAL A 11 6.70 -30.27 11.14
CA VAL A 11 5.37 -30.83 11.44
C VAL A 11 4.66 -31.21 10.14
N ASN A 12 4.31 -32.49 9.97
CA ASN A 12 3.79 -33.04 8.72
C ASN A 12 2.42 -33.74 8.86
N ASP A 13 1.62 -33.37 9.86
CA ASP A 13 0.22 -33.82 9.92
C ASP A 13 -0.67 -32.92 9.05
N GLU A 14 -1.64 -33.56 8.41
CA GLU A 14 -2.55 -32.93 7.43
C GLU A 14 -3.34 -31.77 8.04
N GLU A 15 -3.82 -31.93 9.28
CA GLU A 15 -4.63 -30.91 9.97
C GLU A 15 -3.81 -29.63 10.22
N THR A 16 -2.57 -29.77 10.70
CA THR A 16 -1.69 -28.62 10.95
C THR A 16 -1.30 -27.94 9.64
N GLN A 17 -0.99 -28.70 8.60
CA GLN A 17 -0.65 -28.15 7.28
C GLN A 17 -1.84 -27.40 6.65
N GLU A 18 -3.07 -27.92 6.77
CA GLU A 18 -4.27 -27.23 6.30
C GLU A 18 -4.48 -25.89 7.02
N LYS A 19 -4.30 -25.88 8.36
CA LYS A 19 -4.39 -24.66 9.16
C LYS A 19 -3.32 -23.64 8.78
N LEU A 20 -2.08 -24.08 8.55
CA LEU A 20 -0.99 -23.22 8.10
C LEU A 20 -1.30 -22.60 6.73
N ASN A 21 -1.72 -23.40 5.75
CA ASN A 21 -2.06 -22.90 4.42
C ASN A 21 -3.18 -21.84 4.47
N LYS A 22 -4.18 -22.03 5.35
CA LYS A 22 -5.24 -21.02 5.57
C LYS A 22 -4.69 -19.72 6.17
N TRP A 23 -3.77 -19.84 7.12
CA TRP A 23 -3.07 -18.68 7.71
C TRP A 23 -2.23 -17.93 6.68
N ASP A 24 -1.46 -18.64 5.85
CA ASP A 24 -0.63 -18.05 4.81
C ASP A 24 -1.47 -17.29 3.78
N MET A 25 -2.58 -17.90 3.37
CA MET A 25 -3.56 -17.26 2.49
C MET A 25 -4.16 -16.01 3.12
N LEU A 26 -4.46 -16.02 4.42
CA LEU A 26 -5.00 -14.86 5.13
C LEU A 26 -3.97 -13.72 5.22
N ILE A 27 -2.72 -14.03 5.57
CA ILE A 27 -1.62 -13.06 5.65
C ILE A 27 -1.40 -12.44 4.28
N ALA A 28 -1.29 -13.26 3.23
CA ALA A 28 -1.13 -12.79 1.86
C ALA A 28 -2.29 -11.87 1.45
N LYS A 29 -3.54 -12.30 1.68
CA LYS A 29 -4.73 -11.51 1.37
C LYS A 29 -4.71 -10.15 2.08
N ASN A 30 -4.40 -10.12 3.36
CA ASN A 30 -4.34 -8.87 4.14
C ASN A 30 -3.25 -7.95 3.59
N HIS A 31 -2.05 -8.47 3.37
CA HIS A 31 -0.92 -7.71 2.84
C HIS A 31 -1.24 -7.09 1.47
N PHE A 32 -1.80 -7.86 0.54
CA PHE A 32 -2.19 -7.34 -0.78
C PHE A 32 -3.36 -6.34 -0.70
N THR A 33 -4.28 -6.53 0.24
CA THR A 33 -5.39 -5.59 0.45
C THR A 33 -4.87 -4.25 0.97
N GLU A 34 -3.97 -4.27 1.96
CA GLU A 34 -3.34 -3.06 2.51
C GLU A 34 -2.53 -2.33 1.44
N LEU A 35 -1.72 -3.06 0.67
CA LEU A 35 -0.93 -2.49 -0.43
C LEU A 35 -1.84 -1.83 -1.48
N GLY A 36 -2.93 -2.51 -1.88
CA GLY A 36 -3.87 -1.97 -2.86
C GLY A 36 -4.60 -0.71 -2.36
N ILE A 37 -4.95 -0.66 -1.07
CA ILE A 37 -5.54 0.55 -0.45
C ILE A 37 -4.55 1.71 -0.46
N GLU A 38 -3.29 1.45 -0.11
CA GLU A 38 -2.26 2.49 -0.06
C GLU A 38 -1.94 3.02 -1.45
N GLN A 39 -1.79 2.13 -2.44
CA GLN A 39 -1.62 2.50 -3.85
C GLN A 39 -2.81 3.34 -4.35
N GLY A 40 -4.05 2.92 -4.08
CA GLY A 40 -5.24 3.66 -4.50
C GLY A 40 -5.34 5.06 -3.87
N LYS A 41 -4.96 5.21 -2.59
CA LYS A 41 -4.87 6.53 -1.94
C LYS A 41 -3.81 7.40 -2.59
N GLN A 42 -2.62 6.85 -2.85
CA GLN A 42 -1.53 7.59 -3.47
C GLN A 42 -1.89 8.04 -4.90
N GLU A 43 -2.42 7.14 -5.72
CA GLU A 43 -2.89 7.46 -7.08
C GLU A 43 -3.96 8.55 -7.08
N ARG A 44 -4.92 8.45 -6.14
CA ARG A 44 -5.98 9.46 -5.99
C ARG A 44 -5.42 10.82 -5.57
N ASN A 45 -4.47 10.87 -4.63
CA ASN A 45 -3.85 12.12 -4.20
C ASN A 45 -3.05 12.77 -5.33
N ILE A 46 -2.36 11.98 -6.16
CA ILE A 46 -1.67 12.46 -7.38
C ILE A 46 -2.67 13.05 -8.38
N GLU A 47 -3.80 12.37 -8.63
CA GLU A 47 -4.85 12.86 -9.53
C GLU A 47 -5.45 14.18 -9.05
N ILE A 48 -5.72 14.30 -7.74
CA ILE A 48 -6.19 15.55 -7.13
C ILE A 48 -5.14 16.65 -7.31
N ALA A 49 -3.87 16.38 -6.98
CA ALA A 49 -2.78 17.36 -7.13
C ALA A 49 -2.65 17.86 -8.59
N LYS A 50 -2.71 16.96 -9.58
CA LYS A 50 -2.71 17.33 -11.01
C LYS A 50 -3.85 18.29 -11.34
N ASN A 51 -5.07 17.95 -10.95
CA ASN A 51 -6.25 18.77 -11.19
C ASN A 51 -6.15 20.15 -10.51
N MET A 52 -5.50 20.23 -9.34
CA MET A 52 -5.33 21.48 -8.62
C MET A 52 -4.24 22.36 -9.21
N LEU A 53 -3.12 21.77 -9.65
CA LEU A 53 -2.08 22.44 -10.41
C LEU A 53 -2.63 23.03 -11.71
N MET A 54 -3.47 22.29 -12.44
CA MET A 54 -4.16 22.79 -13.64
C MET A 54 -5.05 24.02 -13.37
N LYS A 55 -5.49 24.19 -12.12
CA LYS A 55 -6.27 25.36 -11.66
C LYS A 55 -5.38 26.47 -11.08
N ASN A 56 -4.05 26.37 -11.22
CA ASN A 56 -3.05 27.30 -10.70
C ASN A 56 -3.18 27.51 -9.17
N MET A 57 -3.56 26.47 -8.42
CA MET A 57 -3.55 26.56 -6.95
C MET A 57 -2.13 26.58 -6.39
N ASP A 58 -1.96 27.23 -5.23
CA ASP A 58 -0.68 27.31 -4.53
C ASP A 58 -0.20 25.92 -4.08
N ILE A 59 1.08 25.62 -4.30
CA ILE A 59 1.65 24.30 -4.02
C ILE A 59 1.58 23.94 -2.54
N ASN A 60 1.69 24.90 -1.62
CA ASN A 60 1.58 24.62 -0.19
C ASN A 60 0.14 24.23 0.18
N ILE A 61 -0.86 24.84 -0.46
CA ILE A 61 -2.28 24.46 -0.28
C ILE A 61 -2.53 23.05 -0.85
N ILE A 62 -1.95 22.73 -2.01
CA ILE A 62 -2.06 21.38 -2.60
C ILE A 62 -1.41 20.35 -1.66
N SER A 63 -0.26 20.67 -1.08
CA SER A 63 0.44 19.81 -0.11
C SER A 63 -0.42 19.54 1.12
N GLU A 64 -1.02 20.58 1.71
CA GLU A 64 -1.91 20.44 2.87
C GLU A 64 -3.14 19.56 2.55
N ILE A 65 -3.76 19.73 1.38
CA ILE A 65 -5.00 19.02 1.02
C ILE A 65 -4.74 17.57 0.63
N THR A 66 -3.67 17.30 -0.10
CA THR A 66 -3.37 15.96 -0.64
C THR A 66 -2.47 15.12 0.26
N GLY A 67 -1.80 15.74 1.23
CA GLY A 67 -0.79 15.10 2.07
C GLY A 67 0.51 14.75 1.33
N LEU A 68 0.65 15.18 0.07
CA LEU A 68 1.89 15.04 -0.70
C LEU A 68 2.88 16.11 -0.27
N SER A 69 4.17 15.77 -0.28
CA SER A 69 5.24 16.75 -0.10
C SER A 69 5.29 17.74 -1.25
N VAL A 70 5.85 18.93 -0.99
CA VAL A 70 6.10 19.93 -2.03
C VAL A 70 6.97 19.36 -3.14
N GLU A 71 7.98 18.55 -2.80
CA GLU A 71 8.86 17.87 -3.76
C GLU A 71 8.12 16.88 -4.66
N GLU A 72 7.14 16.13 -4.12
CA GLU A 72 6.30 15.24 -4.93
C GLU A 72 5.40 16.03 -5.88
N ILE A 73 4.81 17.14 -5.42
CA ILE A 73 3.95 18.00 -6.23
C ILE A 73 4.75 18.66 -7.35
N GLU A 74 5.99 19.07 -7.09
CA GLU A 74 6.89 19.62 -8.10
C GLU A 74 7.21 18.61 -9.21
N LYS A 75 7.49 17.35 -8.84
CA LYS A 75 7.67 16.28 -9.83
C LYS A 75 6.43 16.04 -10.69
N ILE A 76 5.23 16.18 -10.10
CA ILE A 76 3.96 16.08 -10.83
C ILE A 76 3.78 17.25 -11.81
N ARG A 77 4.28 18.44 -11.47
CA ARG A 77 4.21 19.61 -12.36
C ARG A 77 5.13 19.48 -13.58
N GLU A 78 6.25 18.79 -13.42
CA GLU A 78 7.24 18.56 -14.49
C GLU A 78 6.94 17.34 -15.38
N SER A 79 6.00 16.47 -14.96
CA SER A 79 5.59 15.26 -15.68
C SER A 79 4.51 15.50 -16.73
#